data_AF-A0A2S2NVV6-F1
#
_entry.id   AF-A0A2S2NVV6-F1
#
_cell.length_a   1.000
_cell.length_b   1.000
_cell.length_c   1.000
_cell.angle_alpha   90.00
_cell.angle_beta   90.00
_cell.angle_gamma   90.00
#
_symmetry.space_group_name_H-M   'P 1'
#
loop_
_entity.id
_entity.type
_entity.pdbx_description
1 polymer ?
#
loop_
_entity_poly.entity_id
_entity_poly.type
_entity_poly.pdbx_seq_one_letter_code
_entity_poly.pdbx_strand_id
1 'polypeptide(L)'
;IKFFFLFMSQPLAVIVSYEYFQKNIKKKKKINDDDLSIRFRRLPPQYPPPTWNVHQSTLLDSNRTNNVCEGWNNRFNHLVGHKNPSIWKLLKNMKNEVGADNAKLTLSEIGQLTYKRPHKGHIMQTRLKNLCEQFNRGELSVDIFLTNIGHNIRMKSD
;
A
#
# COMPACT_ATOMS: atom_id res chain seq x y z
N ILE A 1 -5.96 7.62 -19.45
CA ILE A 1 -6.40 8.04 -18.10
C ILE A 1 -6.03 7.04 -16.99
N LYS A 2 -5.99 5.71 -17.24
CA LYS A 2 -5.54 4.71 -16.24
C LYS A 2 -4.09 4.85 -15.72
N PHE A 3 -3.22 5.58 -16.40
CA PHE A 3 -1.80 5.71 -16.03
C PHE A 3 -1.47 6.92 -15.14
N PHE A 4 -2.34 7.93 -15.06
CA PHE A 4 -1.94 9.23 -14.50
C PHE A 4 -2.08 9.32 -12.96
N PHE A 5 -2.86 8.43 -12.34
CA PHE A 5 -3.16 8.49 -10.89
C PHE A 5 -2.37 7.49 -10.04
N LEU A 6 -1.56 6.61 -10.63
CA LEU A 6 -0.77 5.62 -9.87
C LEU A 6 0.48 6.22 -9.19
N PHE A 7 0.87 7.46 -9.52
CA PHE A 7 2.22 7.98 -9.24
C PHE A 7 2.37 8.82 -7.96
N MET A 8 1.29 9.14 -7.25
CA MET A 8 1.28 10.22 -6.26
C MET A 8 1.26 9.77 -4.79
N SER A 9 2.00 8.72 -4.40
CA SER A 9 2.08 8.35 -2.98
C SER A 9 3.50 8.19 -2.41
N GLN A 10 4.54 7.94 -3.21
CA GLN A 10 5.94 7.86 -2.73
C GLN A 10 6.92 8.18 -3.88
N PRO A 11 7.09 9.45 -4.32
CA PRO A 11 7.84 9.76 -5.55
C PRO A 11 9.31 9.32 -5.52
N LEU A 12 9.99 9.39 -4.37
CA LEU A 12 11.43 9.07 -4.29
C LEU A 12 11.74 7.57 -4.33
N ALA A 13 10.97 6.74 -3.63
CA ALA A 13 11.16 5.28 -3.63
C ALA A 13 10.81 4.67 -5.01
N VAL A 14 9.86 5.26 -5.72
CA VAL A 14 9.46 4.85 -7.07
C VAL A 14 10.57 5.14 -8.08
N ILE A 15 11.22 6.30 -8.01
CA ILE A 15 12.32 6.65 -8.93
C ILE A 15 13.51 5.70 -8.72
N VAL A 16 13.94 5.50 -7.47
CA VAL A 16 15.06 4.59 -7.14
C VAL A 16 14.74 3.15 -7.55
N SER A 17 13.51 2.69 -7.33
CA SER A 17 13.08 1.35 -7.72
C SER A 17 12.99 1.19 -9.24
N TYR A 18 12.49 2.21 -9.96
CA TYR A 18 12.38 2.20 -11.42
C TYR A 18 13.76 2.18 -12.08
N GLU A 19 14.67 3.07 -11.67
CA GLU A 19 16.04 3.10 -12.17
C GLU A 19 16.78 1.77 -11.89
N TYR A 20 16.62 1.23 -10.69
CA TYR A 20 17.18 -0.07 -10.32
C TYR A 20 16.61 -1.20 -11.18
N PHE A 21 15.29 -1.21 -11.41
CA PHE A 21 14.60 -2.22 -12.21
C PHE A 21 15.04 -2.18 -13.67
N GLN A 22 15.11 -0.99 -14.28
CA GLN A 22 15.64 -0.80 -15.64
C GLN A 22 17.07 -1.33 -15.78
N LYS A 23 17.91 -1.13 -14.77
CA LYS A 23 19.32 -1.58 -14.76
C LYS A 23 19.49 -3.10 -14.59
N ASN A 24 18.54 -3.80 -13.94
CA ASN A 24 18.72 -5.20 -13.53
C ASN A 24 17.79 -6.24 -14.18
N ILE A 25 16.74 -5.83 -14.92
CA ILE A 25 15.89 -6.77 -15.70
C ILE A 25 16.71 -7.70 -16.62
N LYS A 26 17.80 -7.19 -17.19
CA LYS A 26 18.64 -7.92 -18.16
C LYS A 26 19.57 -8.98 -17.54
N LYS A 27 19.61 -9.12 -16.20
CA LYS A 27 20.53 -10.04 -15.49
C LYS A 27 19.88 -11.33 -14.97
N LYS A 28 18.68 -11.70 -15.45
CA LYS A 28 18.07 -12.99 -15.08
C LYS A 28 18.93 -14.16 -15.60
N LYS A 29 19.69 -14.79 -14.70
CA LYS A 29 20.27 -16.12 -14.93
C LYS A 29 19.13 -17.13 -14.96
N LYS A 30 19.04 -17.95 -16.02
CA LYS A 30 18.16 -19.14 -16.04
C LYS A 30 18.58 -20.05 -14.88
N ILE A 31 17.65 -20.36 -14.00
CA ILE A 31 17.79 -21.43 -13.01
C ILE A 31 17.15 -22.64 -13.69
N ASN A 32 17.91 -23.73 -13.86
CA ASN A 32 17.36 -24.97 -14.40
C ASN A 32 16.44 -25.60 -13.34
N ASP A 33 15.27 -26.07 -13.76
CA ASP A 33 14.15 -26.54 -12.90
C ASP A 33 14.42 -27.87 -12.17
N ASP A 34 15.57 -28.52 -12.36
CA ASP A 34 15.82 -29.90 -11.92
C ASP A 34 16.32 -30.06 -10.46
N ASP A 35 16.33 -29.02 -9.62
CA ASP A 35 16.73 -29.12 -8.20
C ASP A 35 15.66 -28.54 -7.27
N LEU A 36 14.58 -29.29 -7.04
CA LEU A 36 13.53 -29.00 -6.05
C LEU A 36 14.00 -29.13 -4.58
N SER A 37 15.30 -29.15 -4.31
CA SER A 37 15.82 -28.93 -2.97
C SER A 37 15.92 -27.42 -2.72
N ILE A 38 15.15 -26.89 -1.75
CA ILE A 38 15.29 -25.50 -1.29
C ILE A 38 16.67 -25.36 -0.62
N ARG A 39 17.72 -25.20 -1.43
CA ARG A 39 19.04 -24.85 -0.93
C ARG A 39 19.03 -23.37 -0.60
N PHE A 40 19.04 -23.03 0.69
CA PHE A 40 19.32 -21.68 1.17
C PHE A 40 20.78 -21.31 0.85
N ARG A 41 21.07 -21.03 -0.43
CA ARG A 41 22.31 -20.39 -0.82
C ARG A 41 22.25 -18.95 -0.33
N ARG A 42 23.32 -18.47 0.32
CA ARG A 42 23.50 -17.05 0.66
C ARG A 42 23.71 -16.25 -0.61
N LEU A 43 22.64 -16.06 -1.39
CA LEU A 43 22.62 -15.17 -2.53
C LEU A 43 22.36 -13.75 -2.02
N PRO A 44 23.04 -12.74 -2.58
CA PRO A 44 22.67 -11.37 -2.29
C PRO A 44 21.20 -11.15 -2.68
N PRO A 45 20.45 -10.33 -1.92
CA PRO A 45 19.04 -10.08 -2.20
C PRO A 45 18.90 -9.52 -3.61
N GLN A 46 17.89 -10.00 -4.35
CA GLN A 46 17.63 -9.57 -5.72
C GLN A 46 17.37 -8.06 -5.81
N TYR A 47 16.88 -7.46 -4.72
CA TYR A 47 16.55 -6.04 -4.61
C TYR A 47 17.21 -5.43 -3.37
N PRO A 48 17.79 -4.22 -3.48
CA PRO A 48 18.50 -3.60 -2.39
C PRO A 48 17.51 -3.12 -1.31
N PRO A 49 17.92 -3.06 -0.03
CA PRO A 49 17.04 -2.66 1.07
C PRO A 49 16.18 -1.42 0.81
N PRO A 50 16.67 -0.32 0.22
CA PRO A 50 15.84 0.87 -0.03
C PRO A 50 14.62 0.65 -0.91
N THR A 51 14.59 -0.41 -1.72
CA THR A 51 13.46 -0.71 -2.62
C THR A 51 12.32 -1.48 -1.97
N TRP A 52 12.59 -2.22 -0.89
CA TRP A 52 11.60 -3.06 -0.20
C TRP A 52 11.41 -2.71 1.28
N ASN A 53 12.31 -1.92 1.86
CA ASN A 53 12.21 -1.48 3.23
C ASN A 53 11.10 -0.42 3.37
N VAL A 54 10.09 -0.75 4.17
CA VAL A 54 8.92 0.11 4.44
C VAL A 54 8.96 0.73 5.83
N HIS A 55 10.11 0.70 6.52
CA HIS A 55 10.24 1.21 7.89
C HIS A 55 9.90 2.71 7.98
N GLN A 56 10.46 3.54 7.10
CA GLN A 56 10.17 4.97 7.08
C GLN A 56 8.69 5.24 6.74
N SER A 57 8.14 4.55 5.74
CA SER A 57 6.71 4.65 5.40
C SER A 57 5.81 4.22 6.57
N THR A 58 6.26 3.29 7.40
CA THR A 58 5.54 2.83 8.60
C THR A 58 5.51 3.90 9.68
N LEU A 59 6.65 4.55 9.94
CA LEU A 59 6.74 5.65 10.92
C LEU A 59 5.92 6.87 10.47
N LEU A 60 5.97 7.19 9.17
CA LEU A 60 5.24 8.31 8.57
C LEU A 60 3.74 8.01 8.34
N ASP A 61 3.25 6.86 8.77
CA ASP A 61 1.86 6.41 8.56
C ASP A 61 1.39 6.51 7.10
N SER A 62 2.32 6.33 6.18
CA SER A 62 2.04 6.47 4.75
C SER A 62 1.28 5.25 4.24
N ASN A 63 0.37 5.49 3.29
CA ASN A 63 -0.33 4.41 2.62
C ASN A 63 0.67 3.48 1.92
N ARG A 64 0.67 2.20 2.32
CA ARG A 64 1.58 1.18 1.77
C ARG A 64 1.19 0.68 0.39
N THR A 65 -0.08 0.82 0.04
CA THR A 65 -0.65 0.35 -1.23
C THR A 65 -1.55 1.43 -1.84
N ASN A 66 -1.75 1.34 -3.15
CA ASN A 66 -2.66 2.19 -3.91
C ASN A 66 -4.13 1.73 -3.82
N ASN A 67 -4.48 0.83 -2.89
CA ASN A 67 -5.82 0.22 -2.78
C ASN A 67 -6.95 1.25 -2.69
N VAL A 68 -6.71 2.39 -2.03
CA VAL A 68 -7.69 3.48 -1.94
C VAL A 68 -7.95 4.09 -3.32
N CYS A 69 -6.89 4.34 -4.08
CA CYS A 69 -6.98 4.84 -5.45
C CYS A 69 -7.64 3.81 -6.37
N GLU A 70 -7.29 2.52 -6.25
CA GLU A 70 -7.92 1.44 -7.03
C GLU A 70 -9.41 1.31 -6.71
N GLY A 71 -9.78 1.37 -5.42
CA GLY A 71 -11.17 1.34 -4.98
C GLY A 71 -11.97 2.53 -5.50
N TRP A 72 -11.41 3.74 -5.43
CA TRP A 72 -12.04 4.93 -6.00
C TRP A 72 -12.19 4.83 -7.52
N ASN A 73 -11.13 4.45 -8.23
CA ASN A 73 -11.15 4.29 -9.69
C ASN A 73 -12.18 3.23 -10.12
N ASN A 74 -12.28 2.12 -9.40
CA ASN A 74 -13.26 1.07 -9.69
C ASN A 74 -14.70 1.57 -9.49
N ARG A 75 -14.96 2.24 -8.36
CA ARG A 75 -16.26 2.85 -8.08
C ARG A 75 -16.63 3.89 -9.13
N PHE A 76 -15.71 4.79 -9.46
CA PHE A 76 -15.94 5.84 -10.45
C PHE A 76 -16.19 5.25 -11.85
N ASN A 77 -15.43 4.23 -12.23
CA ASN A 77 -15.65 3.52 -13.49
C ASN A 77 -17.05 2.89 -13.56
N HIS A 78 -17.54 2.32 -12.45
CA HIS A 78 -18.92 1.83 -12.37
C HIS A 78 -19.96 2.95 -12.42
N LEU A 79 -19.73 4.07 -11.74
CA LEU A 79 -20.62 5.25 -11.81
C LEU A 79 -20.70 5.81 -13.23
N VAL A 80 -19.58 5.85 -13.95
CA VAL A 80 -19.54 6.29 -15.34
C VAL A 80 -20.28 5.31 -16.24
N GLY A 81 -20.07 4.00 -16.03
CA GLY A 81 -20.81 2.92 -16.67
C GLY A 81 -20.58 2.77 -18.17
N HIS A 82 -19.62 3.51 -18.75
CA HIS A 82 -19.35 3.54 -20.19
C HIS A 82 -17.84 3.47 -20.46
N LYS A 83 -17.44 2.68 -21.46
CA LYS A 83 -16.04 2.56 -21.89
C LYS A 83 -15.53 3.85 -22.54
N ASN A 84 -16.38 4.50 -23.34
CA ASN A 84 -16.11 5.75 -24.05
C ASN A 84 -17.22 6.78 -23.77
N PRO A 85 -17.23 7.42 -22.59
CA PRO A 85 -18.25 8.40 -22.23
C PRO A 85 -18.09 9.69 -23.05
N SER A 86 -19.19 10.38 -23.34
CA SER A 86 -19.13 11.75 -23.84
C SER A 86 -18.56 12.68 -22.75
N ILE A 87 -17.96 13.80 -23.17
CA ILE A 87 -17.41 14.80 -22.24
C ILE A 87 -18.46 15.29 -21.23
N TRP A 88 -19.70 15.48 -21.69
CA TRP A 88 -20.82 15.89 -20.84
C TRP A 88 -21.19 14.85 -19.78
N LYS A 89 -21.19 13.56 -20.15
CA LYS A 89 -21.45 12.47 -19.20
C LYS A 89 -20.34 12.39 -18.16
N LEU A 90 -19.09 12.55 -18.57
CA LEU A 90 -17.95 12.58 -17.66
C LEU A 90 -18.08 13.75 -16.65
N LEU A 91 -18.30 14.97 -17.14
CA LEU A 91 -18.46 16.17 -16.30
C LEU A 91 -19.62 16.03 -15.30
N LYS A 92 -20.75 15.48 -15.75
CA LYS A 92 -21.90 15.22 -14.88
C LYS A 92 -21.53 14.24 -13.75
N ASN A 93 -20.86 13.14 -14.08
CA ASN A 93 -20.47 12.15 -13.07
C ASN A 93 -19.38 12.67 -12.11
N MET A 94 -18.46 13.52 -12.59
CA MET A 94 -17.50 14.20 -11.71
C MET A 94 -18.21 15.11 -10.70
N LYS A 95 -19.21 15.89 -11.13
CA LYS A 95 -20.03 16.71 -10.22
C LYS A 95 -20.76 15.84 -9.19
N ASN A 96 -21.27 14.69 -9.60
CA ASN A 96 -21.95 13.76 -8.70
C ASN A 96 -21.01 13.18 -7.63
N GLU A 97 -19.77 12.82 -7.97
CA GLU A 97 -18.77 12.35 -6.99
C GLU A 97 -18.47 13.44 -5.96
N VAL A 98 -18.22 14.68 -6.42
CA VAL A 98 -17.99 15.82 -5.51
C VAL A 98 -19.19 16.06 -4.60
N GLY A 99 -20.41 16.01 -5.16
CA GLY A 99 -21.64 16.14 -4.37
C GLY A 99 -21.80 15.03 -3.32
N ALA A 100 -21.48 13.79 -3.68
CA ALA A 100 -21.55 12.65 -2.77
C ALA A 100 -20.50 12.76 -1.63
N ASP A 101 -19.30 13.25 -1.92
CA ASP A 101 -18.27 13.43 -0.90
C ASP A 101 -18.57 14.63 0.01
N ASN A 102 -19.09 15.74 -0.53
CA ASN A 102 -19.58 16.86 0.27
C ASN A 102 -20.71 16.43 1.22
N ALA A 103 -21.67 15.64 0.73
CA ALA A 103 -22.75 15.12 1.58
C ALA A 103 -22.21 14.26 2.73
N LYS A 104 -21.19 13.43 2.50
CA LYS A 104 -20.53 12.66 3.57
C LYS A 104 -19.82 13.56 4.58
N LEU A 105 -19.14 14.61 4.13
CA LEU A 105 -18.48 15.58 5.00
C LEU A 105 -19.50 16.29 5.90
N THR A 106 -20.60 16.78 5.34
CA THR A 106 -21.68 17.40 6.11
C THR A 106 -22.29 16.42 7.13
N LEU A 107 -22.54 15.17 6.75
CA LEU A 107 -22.99 14.14 7.69
C LEU A 107 -21.95 13.87 8.79
N SER A 108 -20.66 13.97 8.48
CA SER A 108 -19.56 13.85 9.45
C SER A 108 -19.61 14.97 10.47
N GLU A 109 -19.78 16.21 10.01
CA GLU A 109 -19.84 17.41 10.84
C GLU A 109 -21.03 17.35 11.81
N ILE A 110 -22.16 16.80 11.36
CA ILE A 110 -23.38 16.62 12.18
C ILE A 110 -23.25 15.38 13.10
N GLY A 111 -22.17 14.60 12.98
CA GLY A 111 -21.94 13.40 13.80
C GLY A 111 -22.84 12.20 13.44
N GLN A 112 -23.52 12.24 12.30
CA GLN A 112 -24.44 11.18 11.85
C GLN A 112 -23.75 10.07 11.04
N LEU A 113 -22.43 10.10 10.89
CA LEU A 113 -21.72 9.04 10.18
C LEU A 113 -21.70 7.73 10.97
N THR A 114 -21.99 6.64 10.27
CA THR A 114 -21.73 5.29 10.77
C THR A 114 -20.27 4.94 10.56
N TYR A 115 -19.49 4.93 11.63
CA TYR A 115 -18.10 4.47 11.58
C TYR A 115 -18.09 2.98 11.32
N LYS A 116 -17.60 2.58 10.14
CA LYS A 116 -17.31 1.17 9.87
C LYS A 116 -16.14 0.73 10.73
N ARG A 117 -16.22 -0.50 11.26
CA ARG A 117 -15.10 -1.10 11.99
C ARG A 117 -13.86 -1.09 11.10
N PRO A 118 -12.69 -0.68 11.62
CA PRO A 118 -11.47 -0.63 10.83
C PRO A 118 -11.12 -2.04 10.34
N HIS A 119 -10.69 -2.13 9.09
CA HIS A 119 -10.27 -3.39 8.50
C HIS A 119 -9.08 -3.98 9.28
N LYS A 120 -9.00 -5.32 9.39
CA LYS A 120 -7.93 -6.01 10.12
C LYS A 120 -6.53 -5.52 9.73
N GLY A 121 -6.31 -5.28 8.43
CA GLY A 121 -5.05 -4.73 7.91
C GLY A 121 -4.70 -3.37 8.49
N HIS A 122 -5.67 -2.46 8.66
CA HIS A 122 -5.44 -1.16 9.29
C HIS A 122 -5.02 -1.32 10.75
N ILE A 123 -5.69 -2.20 11.49
CA ILE A 123 -5.36 -2.49 12.90
C ILE A 123 -3.92 -2.99 13.01
N MET A 124 -3.51 -3.94 12.14
CA MET A 124 -2.14 -4.46 12.12
C MET A 124 -1.11 -3.39 11.79
N GLN A 125 -1.43 -2.48 10.86
CA GLN A 125 -0.55 -1.36 10.50
C GLN A 125 -0.38 -0.38 11.66
N THR A 126 -1.46 0.00 12.34
CA THR A 126 -1.39 0.85 13.54
C THR A 126 -0.54 0.20 14.63
N ARG A 127 -0.73 -1.10 14.87
CA ARG A 127 0.10 -1.85 15.84
C ARG A 127 1.58 -1.86 15.45
N LEU A 128 1.87 -2.07 14.16
CA LEU A 128 3.25 -2.09 13.67
C LEU A 128 3.92 -0.72 13.83
N LYS A 129 3.20 0.36 13.51
CA LYS A 129 3.68 1.73 13.71
C LYS A 129 4.02 1.99 15.18
N ASN A 130 3.11 1.68 16.10
CA ASN A 130 3.34 1.86 17.54
C ASN A 130 4.58 1.10 18.03
N LEU A 131 4.79 -0.14 17.56
CA LEU A 131 5.98 -0.92 17.90
C LEU A 131 7.27 -0.26 17.37
N CYS A 132 7.26 0.22 16.12
CA CYS A 132 8.42 0.93 15.56
C CYS A 132 8.73 2.23 16.32
N GLU A 133 7.71 2.98 16.72
CA GLU A 133 7.90 4.21 17.50
C GLU A 133 8.44 3.92 18.90
N GLN A 134 7.90 2.93 19.61
CA GLN A 134 8.39 2.50 20.93
C GLN A 134 9.86 2.05 20.86
N PHE A 135 10.22 1.29 19.82
CA PHE A 135 11.59 0.88 19.59
C PHE A 135 12.50 2.08 19.31
N ASN A 136 12.06 3.03 18.47
CA ASN A 136 12.83 4.24 18.17
C ASN A 136 13.01 5.17 19.39
N ARG A 137 12.09 5.12 20.35
CA ARG A 137 12.21 5.80 21.65
C ARG A 137 13.10 5.08 22.67
N GLY A 138 13.55 3.86 22.36
CA GLY A 138 14.37 3.04 23.26
C GLY A 138 13.58 2.34 24.37
N GLU A 139 12.26 2.29 24.27
CA GLU A 139 11.37 1.65 25.27
C GLU A 139 11.35 0.12 25.14
N LEU A 140 11.80 -0.41 24.00
CA LEU A 140 11.80 -1.84 23.69
C LEU A 140 13.22 -2.31 23.36
N SER A 141 13.62 -3.44 23.97
CA SER A 141 14.80 -4.17 23.53
C SER A 141 14.59 -4.81 22.16
N VAL A 142 15.68 -5.06 21.45
CA VAL A 142 15.65 -5.61 20.08
C VAL A 142 14.95 -6.98 20.05
N ASP A 143 15.19 -7.82 21.05
CA ASP A 143 14.59 -9.15 21.18
C ASP A 143 13.07 -9.11 21.37
N ILE A 144 12.57 -8.23 22.25
CA ILE A 144 11.14 -8.03 22.48
C ILE A 144 10.50 -7.43 21.21
N PHE A 145 11.16 -6.47 20.58
CA PHE A 145 10.68 -5.85 19.34
C PHE A 145 10.51 -6.87 18.21
N LEU A 146 11.53 -7.69 17.96
CA LEU A 146 11.47 -8.73 16.92
C LEU A 146 10.40 -9.79 17.23
N THR A 147 10.24 -10.17 18.49
CA THR A 147 9.19 -11.10 18.94
C THR A 147 7.79 -10.52 18.67
N ASN A 148 7.59 -9.25 19.00
CA ASN A 148 6.33 -8.56 18.78
C ASN A 148 6.01 -8.37 17.28
N ILE A 149 7.02 -8.14 16.44
CA ILE A 149 6.86 -8.14 14.98
C ILE A 149 6.40 -9.52 14.50
N GLY A 150 7.04 -10.59 14.98
CA GLY A 150 6.68 -11.96 14.61
C GLY A 150 5.21 -12.28 14.89
N HIS A 151 4.71 -11.87 16.07
CA HIS A 151 3.29 -12.00 16.42
C HIS A 151 2.34 -11.17 15.56
N ASN A 152 2.82 -10.06 14.99
CA ASN A 152 2.02 -9.18 14.13
C ASN A 152 1.96 -9.67 12.67
N ILE A 153 2.95 -10.43 12.20
CA ILE A 153 3.00 -11.00 10.84
C ILE A 153 2.31 -12.36 10.75
N ARG A 154 2.34 -13.16 11.83
CA ARG A 154 1.79 -14.51 11.83
C ARG A 154 0.27 -14.48 11.72
N MET A 155 -0.25 -14.67 10.50
CA MET A 155 -1.65 -15.02 10.29
C MET A 155 -1.89 -16.37 10.98
N LYS A 156 -2.91 -16.46 11.84
CA LYS A 156 -3.41 -17.78 12.24
C LYS A 156 -3.88 -18.47 10.96
N SER A 157 -3.21 -19.55 10.59
CA SER A 157 -3.76 -20.54 9.69
C SER A 157 -4.90 -21.22 10.45
N ASP A 158 -6.13 -20.84 10.13
CA ASP A 158 -7.30 -21.67 10.46
C ASP A 158 -7.39 -22.82 9.45
#